data_AF-A0A0P8YSS8-F1
#
_entry.id   AF-A0A0P8YSS8-F1
#
_cell.length_a   1.000
_cell.length_b   1.000
_cell.length_c   1.000
_cell.angle_alpha   90.00
_cell.angle_beta   90.00
_cell.angle_gamma   90.00
#
_symmetry.space_group_name_H-M   'P 1'
#
loop_
_entity.id
_entity.type
_entity.pdbx_description
1 polymer ?
#
loop_
_entity_poly.entity_id
_entity_poly.type
_entity_poly.pdbx_seq_one_letter_code
_entity_poly.pdbx_strand_id
1 'polypeptide(L)'
;MKQEPYVSAYLDDEERELIEAIEADDYEPGESLLTAELLQSMQEAARNTINEASTKVSIRFPRTDLARVKARALKEGLPYQTLIKSIIHQAVS
;
A
#
# COMPACT_ATOMS: atom_id res chain seq x y z
N MET A 1 20.49 -9.69 -5.55
CA MET A 1 19.74 -9.91 -6.80
C MET A 1 18.59 -8.92 -6.81
N LYS A 2 18.48 -8.05 -7.82
CA LYS A 2 17.27 -7.26 -8.01
C LYS A 2 16.21 -8.24 -8.49
N GLN A 3 15.23 -8.57 -7.65
CA GLN A 3 14.03 -9.24 -8.16
C GLN A 3 13.31 -8.18 -8.99
N GLU A 4 13.23 -8.42 -10.29
CA GLU A 4 12.31 -7.66 -11.13
C GLU A 4 10.90 -7.92 -10.60
N PRO A 5 10.10 -6.86 -10.40
CA PRO A 5 8.72 -7.04 -9.95
C PRO A 5 7.98 -7.86 -11.01
N TYR A 6 7.41 -9.01 -10.62
CA TYR A 6 6.58 -9.84 -11.47
C TYR A 6 5.17 -9.87 -10.92
N VAL A 7 4.17 -9.88 -11.81
CA VAL A 7 2.77 -9.92 -11.41
C VAL A 7 2.38 -11.35 -11.07
N SER A 8 2.00 -11.57 -9.81
CA SER A 8 1.66 -12.90 -9.30
C SER A 8 0.17 -13.24 -9.39
N ALA A 9 -0.69 -12.21 -9.49
CA ALA A 9 -2.12 -12.32 -9.70
C ALA A 9 -2.63 -11.01 -10.31
N TYR A 10 -3.49 -11.10 -11.31
CA TYR A 10 -4.20 -9.95 -11.90
C TYR A 10 -5.46 -9.65 -11.10
N LEU A 11 -5.77 -8.38 -10.91
CA LEU A 11 -6.95 -7.88 -10.21
C LEU A 11 -8.22 -8.14 -11.03
N ASP A 12 -8.14 -7.98 -12.35
CA ASP A 12 -9.22 -8.21 -13.31
C ASP A 12 -8.67 -8.54 -14.72
N ASP A 13 -9.59 -8.80 -15.66
CA ASP A 13 -9.24 -9.12 -17.04
C ASP A 13 -8.64 -7.91 -17.79
N GLU A 14 -9.02 -6.67 -17.42
CA GLU A 14 -8.46 -5.45 -17.99
C GLU A 14 -6.98 -5.28 -17.62
N GLU A 15 -6.62 -5.54 -16.36
CA GLU A 15 -5.24 -5.47 -15.88
C GLU A 15 -4.37 -6.55 -16.52
N ARG A 16 -4.91 -7.76 -16.74
CA ARG A 16 -4.19 -8.83 -17.45
C ARG A 16 -3.84 -8.40 -18.88
N GLU A 17 -4.83 -7.92 -19.64
CA GLU A 17 -4.63 -7.47 -21.02
C GLU A 17 -3.62 -6.31 -21.10
N LEU A 18 -3.66 -5.38 -20.15
CA LEU A 18 -2.72 -4.26 -20.09
C LEU A 18 -1.28 -4.73 -19.84
N ILE A 19 -1.07 -5.66 -18.91
CA ILE A 19 0.27 -6.15 -18.57
C ILE A 19 0.84 -7.02 -19.69
N GLU A 20 0.02 -7.87 -20.30
CA GLU A 20 0.42 -8.65 -21.47
C GLU A 20 0.83 -7.73 -22.64
N ALA A 21 0.09 -6.64 -22.88
CA ALA A 21 0.44 -5.65 -23.90
C ALA A 21 1.77 -4.94 -23.60
N ILE A 22 2.03 -4.57 -22.34
CA ILE A 22 3.28 -3.93 -21.91
C ILE A 22 4.48 -4.90 -22.01
N GLU A 23 4.30 -6.17 -21.66
CA GLU A 23 5.34 -7.20 -21.73
C GLU A 23 5.63 -7.66 -23.17
N ALA A 24 4.67 -7.51 -24.09
CA ALA A 24 4.80 -7.91 -25.48
C ALA A 24 5.70 -7.00 -26.34
N ASP A 25 6.36 -5.99 -25.76
CA ASP A 25 7.27 -5.03 -26.44
C ASP A 25 6.60 -4.21 -27.58
N ASP A 26 5.27 -4.31 -27.70
CA ASP A 26 4.43 -3.64 -28.72
C ASP A 26 3.60 -2.47 -28.13
N TYR A 27 3.83 -2.15 -26.85
CA TYR A 27 3.17 -1.04 -26.19
C TYR A 27 3.87 0.28 -26.56
N GLU A 28 3.28 1.03 -27.49
CA GLU A 28 3.63 2.44 -27.69
C GLU A 28 2.95 3.29 -26.61
N PRO A 29 3.69 3.87 -25.66
CA PRO A 29 3.10 4.77 -24.69
C PRO A 29 2.51 5.97 -25.45
N GLY A 30 1.21 6.18 -25.33
CA GLY A 30 0.56 7.38 -25.88
C GLY A 30 1.16 8.67 -25.32
N GLU A 31 0.73 9.82 -25.86
CA GLU A 31 1.21 11.12 -25.37
C GLU A 31 1.10 11.22 -23.85
N SER A 32 2.23 11.57 -23.22
CA SER A 32 2.33 11.67 -21.77
C SER A 32 1.35 12.72 -21.24
N LEU A 33 0.29 12.26 -20.57
CA LEU A 33 -0.68 13.10 -19.85
C LEU A 33 -0.08 13.77 -18.60
N LEU A 34 1.18 13.46 -18.25
CA LEU A 34 1.91 14.07 -17.14
C LEU A 34 2.31 15.51 -17.47
N THR A 35 1.35 16.43 -17.33
CA THR A 35 1.62 17.86 -17.22
C THR A 35 2.32 18.17 -15.90
N ALA A 36 3.11 19.25 -15.86
CA ALA A 36 3.79 19.71 -14.65
C ALA A 36 2.80 19.97 -13.49
N GLU A 37 1.59 20.46 -13.79
CA GLU A 37 0.51 20.66 -12.81
C GLU A 37 -0.03 19.34 -12.25
N LEU A 38 -0.20 18.31 -13.09
CA LEU A 38 -0.64 16.99 -12.65
C LEU A 38 0.42 16.33 -11.77
N LEU A 39 1.70 16.42 -12.16
CA LEU A 39 2.81 15.94 -11.35
C LEU A 39 2.83 16.63 -9.98
N GLN A 40 2.66 17.94 -9.94
CA GLN A 40 2.66 18.71 -8.70
C GLN A 40 1.48 18.32 -7.79
N SER A 41 0.27 18.20 -8.35
CA SER A 41 -0.91 17.81 -7.56
C SER A 41 -0.81 16.39 -7.01
N MET A 42 -0.26 15.45 -7.77
CA MET A 42 0.01 14.09 -7.29
C MET A 42 1.09 14.07 -6.19
N GLN A 43 2.14 14.88 -6.33
CA GLN A 43 3.17 15.02 -5.29
C GLN A 43 2.62 15.65 -4.01
N GLU A 44 1.75 16.65 -4.12
CA GLU A 44 1.08 17.27 -2.96
C GLU A 44 0.13 16.29 -2.28
N ALA A 45 -0.69 15.55 -3.03
CA ALA A 45 -1.54 14.50 -2.49
C ALA A 45 -0.72 13.44 -1.75
N ALA A 46 0.34 12.93 -2.37
CA ALA A 46 1.24 11.95 -1.75
C ALA A 46 1.90 12.50 -0.47
N ARG A 47 2.38 13.75 -0.48
CA ARG A 47 2.94 14.41 0.70
C ARG A 47 1.91 14.53 1.82
N ASN A 48 0.66 14.87 1.50
CA ASN A 48 -0.39 15.03 2.49
C ASN A 48 -0.76 13.69 3.15
N THR A 49 -0.77 12.59 2.38
CA THR A 49 -1.04 11.24 2.92
C THR A 49 0.13 10.69 3.74
N ILE A 50 1.38 10.98 3.35
CA ILE A 50 2.57 10.47 4.05
C ILE A 50 2.87 11.24 5.34
N ASN A 51 2.61 12.55 5.36
CA ASN A 51 2.99 13.43 6.46
C ASN A 51 1.97 13.51 7.60
N GLU A 52 0.93 12.67 7.60
CA GLU A 52 -0.05 12.68 8.67
C GLU A 52 0.61 12.29 10.00
N ALA A 53 0.76 13.28 10.89
CA ALA A 53 1.52 13.14 12.11
C ALA A 53 0.81 12.17 13.07
N SER A 54 1.47 11.04 13.38
CA SER A 54 0.92 10.08 14.34
C SER A 54 1.01 10.64 15.76
N THR A 55 -0.13 10.71 16.47
CA THR A 55 -0.18 11.07 17.89
C THR A 55 -0.08 9.81 18.77
N LYS A 56 0.68 9.90 19.87
CA LYS A 56 0.81 8.79 20.83
C LYS A 56 -0.43 8.74 21.73
N VAL A 57 -1.06 7.57 21.81
CA VAL A 57 -2.19 7.30 22.71
C VAL A 57 -1.82 6.14 23.62
N SER A 58 -2.10 6.26 24.92
CA SER A 58 -1.90 5.18 25.89
C SER A 58 -3.20 4.36 26.02
N ILE A 59 -3.15 3.07 25.70
CA ILE A 59 -4.31 2.17 25.73
C ILE A 59 -3.98 0.96 26.60
N ARG A 60 -4.90 0.57 27.48
CA ARG A 60 -4.77 -0.62 28.31
C ARG A 60 -5.24 -1.86 27.53
N PHE A 61 -4.36 -2.85 27.40
CA PHE A 61 -4.69 -4.15 26.81
C PHE A 61 -4.66 -5.27 27.85
N PRO A 62 -5.61 -6.21 27.81
CA PRO A 62 -5.46 -7.50 28.47
C PRO A 62 -4.19 -8.21 27.97
N ARG A 63 -3.43 -8.85 28.86
CA ARG A 63 -2.16 -9.52 28.50
C ARG A 63 -2.38 -10.61 27.44
N THR A 64 -3.51 -11.29 27.50
CA THR A 64 -3.93 -12.33 26.54
C THR A 64 -4.14 -11.77 25.14
N ASP A 65 -4.72 -10.58 25.02
CA ASP A 65 -5.07 -10.00 23.73
C ASP A 65 -3.83 -9.43 23.06
N LEU A 66 -2.94 -8.79 23.85
CA LEU A 66 -1.64 -8.36 23.34
C LEU A 66 -0.82 -9.53 22.79
N ALA A 67 -0.88 -10.70 23.44
CA ALA A 67 -0.20 -11.91 22.96
C ALA A 67 -0.81 -12.40 21.62
N ARG A 68 -2.14 -12.41 21.51
CA ARG A 68 -2.85 -12.77 20.27
C ARG A 68 -2.51 -11.84 19.11
N VAL A 69 -2.50 -10.53 19.36
CA VAL A 69 -2.14 -9.53 18.34
C VAL A 69 -0.70 -9.71 17.87
N LYS A 70 0.24 -9.96 18.78
CA LYS A 70 1.65 -10.24 18.41
C LYS A 70 1.79 -11.50 17.57
N ALA A 71 1.07 -12.57 17.91
CA ALA A 71 1.07 -13.80 17.14
C ALA A 71 0.51 -13.59 15.72
N ARG A 72 -0.57 -12.82 15.59
CA ARG A 72 -1.15 -12.47 14.29
C ARG A 72 -0.21 -11.61 13.45
N ALA A 73 0.40 -10.60 14.05
CA ALA A 73 1.35 -9.72 13.38
C ALA A 73 2.58 -10.49 12.87
N LEU A 74 3.10 -11.44 13.66
CA LEU A 74 4.17 -12.34 13.23
C LEU A 74 3.76 -13.21 12.04
N LYS A 75 2.53 -13.72 12.01
CA LYS A 75 2.02 -14.51 10.87
C LYS A 75 1.92 -13.68 9.59
N GLU A 76 1.56 -12.41 9.71
CA GLU A 76 1.45 -11.47 8.58
C GLU A 76 2.80 -10.83 8.21
N GLY A 77 3.87 -11.09 8.97
CA GLY A 77 5.20 -10.51 8.71
C GLY A 77 5.31 -9.02 9.05
N LEU A 78 4.42 -8.50 9.89
CA LEU A 78 4.32 -7.07 10.23
C LEU A 78 4.63 -6.81 11.71
N PRO A 79 5.13 -5.61 12.08
CA PRO A 79 5.19 -5.19 13.48
C PRO A 79 3.79 -5.15 14.10
N TYR A 80 3.65 -5.57 15.36
CA TYR A 80 2.35 -5.60 16.03
C TYR A 80 1.73 -4.20 16.19
N GLN A 81 2.54 -3.15 16.28
CA GLN A 81 2.03 -1.77 16.31
C GLN A 81 1.41 -1.39 14.95
N THR A 82 2.01 -1.82 13.85
CA THR A 82 1.51 -1.59 12.49
C THR A 82 0.17 -2.29 12.28
N LEU A 83 0.05 -3.54 12.75
CA LEU A 83 -1.22 -4.27 12.72
C LEU A 83 -2.31 -3.58 13.55
N ILE A 84 -1.98 -3.06 14.74
CA ILE A 84 -2.94 -2.30 15.54
C ILE A 84 -3.36 -1.02 14.80
N LYS A 85 -2.40 -0.32 14.19
CA LYS A 85 -2.67 0.90 13.41
C LYS A 85 -3.60 0.61 12.22
N SER A 86 -3.37 -0.47 11.48
CA SER A 86 -4.20 -0.83 10.32
C SER A 86 -5.63 -1.19 10.72
N ILE A 87 -5.81 -1.93 11.82
CA ILE A 87 -7.15 -2.26 12.35
C ILE A 87 -7.91 -0.99 12.75
N ILE A 88 -7.25 -0.05 13.43
CA ILE A 88 -7.89 1.22 13.82
C ILE A 88 -8.29 2.03 12.57
N HIS A 89 -7.42 2.09 11.57
CA HIS A 89 -7.72 2.77 10.31
C HIS A 89 -8.91 2.13 9.59
N GLN A 90 -8.90 0.80 9.44
CA GLN A 90 -10.00 0.03 8.82
C GLN A 90 -11.34 0.18 9.57
N ALA A 91 -11.32 0.42 10.88
CA ALA A 91 -12.53 0.58 11.67
C ALA A 91 -13.15 1.98 11.55
N VAL A 92 -12.41 2.97 11.06
CA VAL A 92 -12.82 4.39 11.02
C VAL A 92 -12.91 4.94 9.58
N SER A 93 -12.14 4.38 8.64
CA SER A 93 -12.22 4.64 7.19
C SER A 93 -13.27 3.75 6.54
#